data_AF-A0A920MEC8-F1
#
_entry.id   AF-A0A920MEC8-F1
#
_cell.length_a   1.000
_cell.length_b   1.000
_cell.length_c   1.000
_cell.angle_alpha   90.00
_cell.angle_beta   90.00
_cell.angle_gamma   90.00
#
_symmetry.space_group_name_H-M   'P 1'
#
loop_
_entity.id
_entity.type
_entity.pdbx_description
1 polymer ?
#
loop_
_entity_poly.entity_id
_entity_poly.type
_entity_poly.pdbx_seq_one_letter_code
_entity_poly.pdbx_strand_id
1 'polypeptide(L)'
;MGDKLIMLEYSIYSVISPEACSSILWRTPNETETAAEAMGISSSRLNKLGLVDEIIDEPLGGFHRNPEKTFTSIKESIANETSNP
;
A
#
# COMPACT_ATOMS: atom_id res chain seq x y z
N MET A 1 16.67 -6.51 -2.60
CA MET A 1 16.21 -5.17 -2.20
C MET A 1 16.06 -4.40 -3.50
N GLY A 2 14.93 -3.71 -3.69
CA GLY A 2 14.69 -2.89 -4.88
C GLY A 2 15.13 -1.45 -4.63
N ASP A 3 15.43 -0.73 -5.71
CA ASP A 3 15.89 0.66 -5.65
C ASP A 3 14.76 1.64 -5.29
N LYS A 4 13.51 1.30 -5.66
CA LYS A 4 12.29 2.01 -5.28
C LYS A 4 11.15 1.10 -4.86
N LEU A 5 10.30 1.61 -3.98
CA LEU A 5 9.02 1.02 -3.58
C LEU A 5 7.85 1.87 -4.09
N ILE A 6 7.07 1.28 -4.99
CA ILE A 6 5.86 1.89 -5.57
C ILE A 6 4.63 1.14 -5.03
N MET A 7 3.60 1.86 -4.59
CA MET A 7 2.37 1.27 -4.06
C MET A 7 1.12 1.82 -4.77
N LEU A 8 0.05 1.03 -4.83
CA LEU A 8 -1.26 1.53 -5.23
C LEU A 8 -1.92 2.27 -4.04
N GLU A 9 -2.80 3.21 -4.34
CA GLU A 9 -3.50 4.03 -3.34
C GLU A 9 -4.19 3.19 -2.25
N TYR A 10 -4.89 2.11 -2.59
CA TYR A 10 -5.60 1.27 -1.62
C TYR A 10 -4.85 -0.01 -1.25
N SER A 11 -3.59 -0.18 -1.68
CA SER A 11 -2.80 -1.31 -1.23
C SER A 11 -2.28 -1.11 0.19
N ILE A 12 -2.05 -2.24 0.87
CA ILE A 12 -1.48 -2.28 2.21
C ILE A 12 -0.11 -2.96 2.18
N TYR A 13 0.77 -2.53 3.08
CA TYR A 13 2.05 -3.19 3.32
C TYR A 13 2.30 -3.30 4.82
N SER A 14 2.59 -4.51 5.28
CA SER A 14 2.67 -4.83 6.70
C SER A 14 3.66 -5.95 6.98
N VAL A 15 4.26 -5.94 8.17
CA VAL A 15 5.17 -7.00 8.65
C VAL A 15 4.41 -8.23 9.18
N ILE A 16 3.19 -8.02 9.64
CA ILE A 16 2.27 -9.03 10.18
C ILE A 16 0.85 -8.62 9.79
N SER A 17 -0.07 -9.56 9.64
CA SER A 17 -1.46 -9.20 9.37
C SER A 17 -2.09 -8.48 10.59
N PRO A 18 -3.01 -7.52 10.37
CA PRO A 18 -3.71 -6.85 11.47
C PRO A 18 -4.46 -7.79 12.41
N GLU A 19 -5.02 -8.90 11.90
CA GLU A 19 -5.76 -9.89 12.68
C GLU A 19 -4.84 -10.62 13.67
N ALA A 20 -3.63 -10.97 13.22
CA ALA A 20 -2.63 -11.60 14.05
C ALA A 20 -2.07 -10.59 15.08
N CYS A 21 -1.84 -9.35 14.67
CA CYS A 21 -1.45 -8.25 15.57
C CYS A 21 -2.49 -8.04 16.69
N SER A 22 -3.77 -7.97 16.32
CA SER A 22 -4.91 -7.87 17.24
C SER A 22 -4.94 -9.02 18.25
N SER A 23 -4.74 -10.25 17.77
CA SER A 23 -4.77 -11.45 18.61
C SER A 23 -3.59 -11.51 19.59
N ILE A 24 -2.41 -10.99 19.22
CA ILE A 24 -1.23 -10.97 20.08
C ILE A 24 -1.31 -9.84 21.12
N LEU A 25 -1.62 -8.61 20.68
CA LEU A 25 -1.57 -7.42 21.54
C LEU A 25 -2.84 -7.24 22.38
N TRP A 26 -4.02 -7.51 21.81
CA TRP A 26 -5.32 -7.32 22.47
C TRP A 26 -6.00 -8.64 22.88
N ARG A 27 -5.41 -9.80 22.56
CA ARG A 27 -5.97 -11.14 22.88
C ARG A 27 -7.37 -11.39 22.31
N THR A 28 -7.73 -10.66 21.25
CA THR A 28 -9.01 -10.79 20.56
C THR A 28 -8.83 -10.42 19.09
N PRO A 29 -9.57 -11.03 18.16
CA PRO A 29 -9.58 -10.59 16.75
C PRO A 29 -10.45 -9.34 16.53
N ASN A 30 -11.25 -8.92 17.51
CA ASN A 30 -12.19 -7.81 17.34
C ASN A 30 -11.50 -6.44 17.19
N GLU A 31 -10.23 -6.34 17.55
CA GLU A 31 -9.43 -5.09 17.48
C GLU A 31 -8.61 -5.02 16.17
N THR A 32 -9.02 -5.73 15.12
CA THR A 32 -8.30 -5.77 13.83
C THR A 32 -8.21 -4.39 13.18
N GLU A 33 -9.30 -3.61 13.21
CA GLU A 33 -9.33 -2.25 12.65
C GLU A 33 -8.38 -1.32 13.43
N THR A 34 -8.49 -1.32 14.77
CA THR A 34 -7.58 -0.60 15.67
C THR A 34 -6.11 -0.98 15.42
N ALA A 35 -5.83 -2.28 15.23
CA ALA A 35 -4.49 -2.76 14.95
C ALA A 35 -3.98 -2.26 13.59
N ALA A 36 -4.80 -2.32 12.53
CA ALA A 36 -4.45 -1.83 11.20
C ALA A 36 -4.11 -0.33 11.21
N GLU A 37 -4.92 0.47 11.91
CA GLU A 37 -4.69 1.91 12.08
C GLU A 37 -3.40 2.20 12.86
N ALA A 38 -3.20 1.52 14.00
CA ALA A 38 -2.01 1.69 14.83
C ALA A 38 -0.72 1.29 14.11
N MET A 39 -0.79 0.23 13.29
CA MET A 39 0.33 -0.23 12.47
C MET A 39 0.65 0.71 11.30
N GLY A 40 -0.33 1.50 10.83
CA GLY A 40 -0.11 2.48 9.77
C GLY A 40 0.22 1.86 8.40
N ILE A 41 -0.49 0.79 8.03
CA ILE A 41 -0.18 -0.07 6.88
C ILE A 41 -0.59 0.49 5.51
N SER A 42 -1.27 1.64 5.46
CA SER A 42 -1.77 2.24 4.22
C SER A 42 -0.66 2.91 3.42
N SER A 43 -0.76 2.87 2.10
CA SER A 43 0.15 3.56 1.16
C SER A 43 0.44 5.01 1.59
N SER A 44 -0.61 5.79 1.89
CA SER A 44 -0.51 7.20 2.29
C SER A 44 0.24 7.40 3.61
N ARG A 45 0.08 6.50 4.59
CA ARG A 45 0.81 6.56 5.85
C ARG A 45 2.28 6.20 5.65
N LEU A 46 2.55 5.15 4.88
CA LEU A 46 3.91 4.70 4.60
C LEU A 46 4.71 5.70 3.76
N ASN A 47 4.07 6.37 2.80
CA ASN A 47 4.68 7.47 2.05
C ASN A 47 5.02 8.67 2.94
N LYS A 48 4.12 9.06 3.86
CA LYS A 48 4.40 10.10 4.86
C LYS A 48 5.58 9.75 5.79
N LEU A 49 5.87 8.46 5.97
CA LEU A 49 7.01 7.97 6.75
C LEU A 49 8.28 7.82 5.91
N GLY A 50 8.23 8.11 4.60
CA GLY A 50 9.37 7.97 3.69
C GLY A 50 9.73 6.52 3.35
N LEU A 51 8.80 5.58 3.54
CA LEU A 51 9.00 4.16 3.23
C LEU A 51 8.59 3.80 1.80
N VAL A 52 7.73 4.62 1.19
CA VAL A 52 7.19 4.43 -0.16
C VAL A 52 7.58 5.65 -0.99
N ASP A 53 8.22 5.41 -2.13
CA ASP A 53 8.72 6.47 -3.01
C ASP A 53 7.61 7.08 -3.88
N GLU A 54 6.67 6.27 -4.34
CA GLU A 54 5.57 6.70 -5.20
C GLU A 54 4.26 5.97 -4.86
N ILE A 55 3.16 6.71 -4.91
CA ILE A 55 1.80 6.17 -4.85
C ILE A 55 1.14 6.36 -6.22
N ILE A 56 0.60 5.28 -6.77
CA ILE A 56 -0.22 5.29 -7.98
C ILE A 56 -1.69 5.40 -7.58
N ASP A 57 -2.33 6.49 -7.98
CA ASP A 57 -3.75 6.73 -7.73
C ASP A 57 -4.64 5.68 -8.41
N GLU A 58 -5.69 5.24 -7.71
CA GLU A 58 -6.65 4.29 -8.25
C GLU A 58 -7.90 4.99 -8.82
N PRO A 59 -8.60 4.37 -9.79
CA PRO A 59 -9.91 4.85 -10.23
C PRO A 59 -10.91 4.95 -9.08
N LEU A 60 -11.94 5.79 -9.24
CA LEU A 60 -12.98 5.96 -8.22
C LEU A 60 -13.65 4.62 -7.86
N GLY A 61 -13.42 4.18 -6.62
CA GLY A 61 -13.89 2.91 -6.07
C GLY A 61 -12.95 1.72 -6.33
N GLY A 62 -11.68 1.96 -6.66
CA GLY A 62 -10.60 0.98 -6.70
C GLY A 62 -10.25 0.48 -8.11
N PHE A 63 -9.07 -0.13 -8.23
CA PHE A 63 -8.48 -0.59 -9.49
C PHE A 63 -9.40 -1.56 -10.25
N HIS A 64 -10.16 -2.39 -9.54
CA HIS A 64 -11.04 -3.39 -10.11
C HIS A 64 -12.17 -2.79 -10.96
N ARG A 65 -12.49 -1.50 -10.77
CA ARG A 65 -13.49 -0.79 -11.60
C ARG A 65 -12.97 -0.35 -12.95
N ASN A 66 -11.68 -0.09 -13.06
CA ASN A 66 -11.03 0.21 -14.34
C ASN A 66 -9.58 -0.31 -14.34
N PRO A 67 -9.40 -1.62 -14.54
CA PRO A 67 -8.08 -2.25 -14.53
C PRO A 67 -7.16 -1.70 -15.62
N GLU A 68 -7.69 -1.44 -16.82
CA GLU A 68 -6.90 -0.94 -17.96
C GLU A 68 -6.24 0.41 -17.66
N LYS A 69 -6.98 1.34 -17.05
CA LYS A 69 -6.42 2.63 -16.63
C LYS A 69 -5.31 2.42 -15.60
N THR A 70 -5.55 1.57 -14.59
CA THR A 70 -4.56 1.30 -13.53
C THR A 70 -3.30 0.65 -14.10
N PHE A 71 -3.43 -0.31 -15.02
CA PHE A 71 -2.29 -0.93 -15.69
C PHE A 71 -1.48 0.05 -16.53
N THR A 72 -2.15 1.01 -17.17
CA THR A 72 -1.49 2.08 -17.91
C THR A 72 -0.64 2.93 -16.96
N SER A 73 -1.20 3.36 -15.83
CA SER A 73 -0.46 4.12 -14.81
C SER A 73 0.72 3.35 -14.23
N ILE A 74 0.55 2.05 -13.94
CA ILE A 74 1.63 1.19 -13.46
C ILE A 74 2.76 1.10 -14.51
N LYS A 75 2.40 0.90 -15.78
CA LYS A 75 3.38 0.82 -16.87
C LYS A 75 4.17 2.12 -17.01
N GLU A 76 3.50 3.27 -16.93
CA GLU A 76 4.12 4.59 -17.00
C GLU A 76 5.08 4.82 -15.82
N SER A 77 4.65 4.52 -14.59
CA SER A 77 5.49 4.65 -13.39
C SER A 77 6.76 3.79 -13.48
N ILE A 78 6.64 2.50 -13.84
CA ILE A 78 7.80 1.61 -14.00
C ILE A 78 8.71 2.07 -15.16
N ALA A 79 8.14 2.50 -16.28
CA ALA A 79 8.92 2.98 -17.43
C ALA A 79 9.71 4.24 -17.08
N ASN A 80 9.12 5.17 -16.33
CA ASN A 80 9.80 6.38 -15.86
C ASN A 80 10.98 6.03 -14.95
N GLU A 81 10.82 5.04 -14.07
CA GLU A 81 11.90 4.61 -13.19
C GLU A 81 13.07 3.97 -13.95
N THR A 82 12.75 3.08 -14.91
CA THR A 82 13.80 2.38 -15.68
C THR A 82 14.56 3.31 -16.63
N SER A 83 13.99 4.49 -16.95
CA SER A 83 14.57 5.46 -17.89
C SER A 83 15.55 6.43 -17.23
N ASN A 84 15.65 6.44 -15.90
CA ASN A 84 16.53 7.32 -15.15
C ASN A 84 17.64 6.49 -14.48
N PRO A 85 18.83 6.37 -15.09
CA PRO A 85 19.93 5.54 -14.60
C PRO A 85 20.60 6.07 -13.32
#